data_AF-A0A4R6MJZ9-F1
#
_entry.id   AF-A0A4R6MJZ9-F1
#
_cell.length_a   1.000
_cell.length_b   1.000
_cell.length_c   1.000
_cell.angle_alpha   90.00
_cell.angle_beta   90.00
_cell.angle_gamma   90.00
#
_symmetry.space_group_name_H-M   'P 1'
#
loop_
_entity.id
_entity.type
_entity.pdbx_description
1 polymer ?
#
loop_
_entity_poly.entity_id
_entity_poly.type
_entity_poly.pdbx_seq_one_letter_code
_entity_poly.pdbx_strand_id
1 'polypeptide(L)' 'MNYKISFQERAKIGMEILSKQGPVTIEKARAQAERLSQASKSKVKKQR' A
#
# COMPACT_ATOMS: atom_id res chain seq x y z
N MET A 1 -6.27 13.05 19.15
CA MET A 1 -6.57 11.94 18.21
C MET A 1 -7.17 10.79 19.00
N ASN A 2 -8.47 10.52 18.80
CA ASN A 2 -9.13 9.38 19.45
C ASN A 2 -9.01 8.17 18.53
N TYR A 3 -7.91 7.41 18.66
CA TYR A 3 -7.68 6.25 17.81
C TYR A 3 -8.42 5.04 18.37
N LYS A 4 -9.39 4.53 17.59
CA LYS A 4 -10.20 3.35 17.95
C LYS A 4 -9.41 2.04 18.02
N ILE A 5 -8.19 2.01 17.48
CA ILE A 5 -7.30 0.84 17.48
C ILE A 5 -5.86 1.29 17.72
N SER A 6 -5.13 0.48 18.48
CA SER A 6 -3.71 0.61 18.69
C SER A 6 -2.91 0.33 17.41
N PHE A 7 -1.65 0.76 17.39
CA PHE A 7 -0.73 0.41 16.33
C PHE A 7 -0.54 -1.11 16.20
N GLN A 8 -0.44 -1.81 17.34
CA GLN A 8 -0.24 -3.25 17.38
C GLN A 8 -1.42 -4.00 16.74
N GLU A 9 -2.66 -3.60 17.07
CA GLU A 9 -3.86 -4.19 16.46
C GLU A 9 -3.90 -3.94 14.94
N ARG A 10 -3.56 -2.71 14.51
CA ARG A 10 -3.48 -2.38 13.09
C ARG A 10 -2.42 -3.19 12.36
N ALA A 11 -1.25 -3.37 12.97
CA ALA A 11 -0.16 -4.16 12.40
C ALA A 11 -0.56 -5.63 12.25
N LYS A 12 -1.22 -6.20 13.26
CA LYS A 12 -1.73 -7.58 13.22
C LYS A 12 -2.71 -7.78 12.07
N ILE A 13 -3.69 -6.89 11.92
CA ILE A 13 -4.65 -6.92 10.80
C ILE A 13 -3.92 -6.84 9.45
N GLY A 14 -2.93 -5.95 9.34
CA GLY A 14 -2.12 -5.82 8.13
C GLY A 14 -1.39 -7.11 7.76
N MET A 15 -0.78 -7.78 8.74
CA MET A 15 -0.10 -9.07 8.53
C MET A 15 -1.07 -10.17 8.11
N GLU A 16 -2.25 -10.25 8.74
CA GLU A 16 -3.27 -11.24 8.35
C GLU A 16 -3.75 -11.04 6.91
N ILE A 17 -3.92 -9.78 6.48
CA ILE A 17 -4.29 -9.47 5.10
C ILE A 17 -3.18 -9.88 4.13
N LEU A 18 -1.92 -9.55 4.44
CA LEU A 18 -0.77 -9.91 3.60
C LEU A 18 -0.60 -11.43 3.50
N SER A 19 -0.80 -12.16 4.60
CA SER A 19 -0.71 -13.63 4.61
C SER A 19 -1.77 -14.29 3.72
N LYS A 20 -2.91 -13.64 3.49
CA LYS A 20 -3.98 -14.13 2.60
C LYS A 20 -3.78 -13.73 1.15
N GLN A 21 -2.79 -12.88 0.84
CA GLN A 21 -2.53 -12.46 -0.54
C GLN A 21 -1.92 -13.61 -1.34
N GLY A 22 -2.52 -13.90 -2.49
CA GLY A 22 -1.97 -14.85 -3.44
C GLY A 22 -0.74 -14.32 -4.16
N PRO A 23 -0.02 -15.18 -4.90
CA PRO A 23 1.17 -14.78 -5.65
C PRO A 23 0.83 -13.71 -6.70
N VAL A 24 1.67 -12.69 -6.79
CA VAL A 24 1.53 -11.61 -7.77
C VAL A 24 2.25 -12.03 -9.06
N THR A 25 1.55 -11.98 -10.19
CA THR A 25 2.15 -12.22 -11.50
C THR A 25 2.97 -11.01 -11.95
N ILE A 26 3.96 -11.23 -12.83
CA ILE A 26 4.83 -10.17 -13.35
C ILE A 26 4.01 -9.05 -14.00
N GLU A 27 2.93 -9.40 -14.71
CA GLU A 27 2.03 -8.43 -15.34
C GLU A 27 1.31 -7.54 -14.33
N LYS A 28 0.77 -8.13 -13.25
CA LYS A 28 0.12 -7.39 -12.16
C LYS A 28 1.11 -6.45 -11.45
N ALA A 29 2.34 -6.90 -11.24
CA ALA A 29 3.39 -6.07 -10.67
C ALA A 29 3.74 -4.87 -11.57
N ARG A 30 3.85 -5.08 -12.89
CA ARG A 30 4.10 -4.01 -13.87
C ARG A 30 2.96 -3.00 -13.90
N ALA A 31 1.71 -3.47 -14.00
CA ALA A 31 0.54 -2.59 -13.98
C ALA A 31 0.45 -1.76 -12.69
N GLN A 32 0.78 -2.37 -11.54
CA GLN A 32 0.83 -1.65 -10.26
C GLN A 32 1.92 -0.57 -10.27
N ALA A 33 3.11 -0.87 -10.78
CA ALA A 33 4.22 0.08 -10.88
C ALA A 33 3.87 1.25 -11.81
N GLU A 34 3.27 0.99 -12.96
CA GLU A 34 2.81 2.02 -13.90
C GLU A 34 1.76 2.92 -13.27
N ARG A 35 0.74 2.33 -12.62
CA ARG A 35 -0.29 3.10 -11.90
C ARG A 35 0.32 4.02 -10.84
N LEU A 36 1.28 3.51 -10.05
CA LEU A 36 1.97 4.30 -9.02
C LEU A 36 2.80 5.42 -9.64
N SER A 37 3.52 5.14 -10.74
CA SER A 37 4.29 6.13 -11.46
C SER A 37 3.41 7.30 -11.93
N GLN A 38 2.27 7.02 -12.55
CA GLN A 38 1.34 8.05 -13.00
C GLN A 38 0.73 8.83 -11.84
N ALA A 39 0.29 8.15 -10.79
CA ALA A 39 -0.24 8.80 -9.58
C ALA A 39 0.81 9.68 -8.86
N SER A 40 2.10 9.35 -8.98
CA SER A 40 3.18 10.16 -8.40
C SER A 40 3.42 11.46 -9.16
N LYS A 41 3.14 11.49 -10.47
CA LYS A 41 3.28 12.66 -11.33
C LYS A 41 2.14 13.65 -11.12
N SER A 42 0.93 13.16 -10.82
CA SER A 42 -0.24 14.01 -10.60
C SER A 42 -0.25 14.73 -9.25
N LYS A 43 0.60 14.30 -8.30
CA LYS A 43 0.79 15.01 -7.02
C LYS A 43 1.94 15.99 -7.17
N VAL A 44 1.72 17.26 -6.81
CA VAL A 44 2.81 18.21 -6.56
C VAL A 44 3.69 17.59 -5.48
N LYS A 45 4.84 17.06 -5.86
CA LYS A 45 5.79 16.47 -4.93
C LYS A 45 6.23 17.58 -3.99
N LYS A 46 6.01 17.40 -2.69
CA LYS A 46 6.53 18.32 -1.68
C LYS A 46 8.05 18.30 -1.83
N GLN A 47 8.65 19.44 -2.21
CA GLN A 47 10.10 19.59 -2.15
C GLN A 47 10.53 19.38 -0.70
N ARG A 48 11.58 18.59 -0.53
CA ARG A 48 12.17 18.27 0.78
C ARG A 48 13.12 19.36 1.21
#